data_AF-A0A958NL84-F1
#
_entry.id   AF-A0A958NL84-F1
#
_cell.length_a   1.000
_cell.length_b   1.000
_cell.length_c   1.000
_cell.angle_alpha   90.00
_cell.angle_beta   90.00
_cell.angle_gamma   90.00
#
_symmetry.space_group_name_H-M   'P 1'
#
loop_
_entity.id
_entity.type
_entity.pdbx_description
1 polymer ?
#
loop_
_entity_poly.entity_id
_entity_poly.type
_entity_poly.pdbx_seq_one_letter_code
_entity_poly.pdbx_strand_id
1 'polypeptide(L)' 'WRDMRVSSLTDLILQKLLRVKQIEDNAGKTIVSEGIDANYQDMINYAVFAMIHLGEGE' A
#
# COMPACT_ATOMS: atom_id res chain seq x y z
N TRP A 1 4.53 10.50 4.56
CA TRP A 1 5.39 9.87 3.55
C TRP A 1 6.69 10.63 3.37
N ARG A 2 6.69 11.98 3.28
CA ARG A 2 7.91 12.78 3.07
C ARG A 2 9.06 12.58 4.08
N ASP A 3 8.75 12.30 5.34
CA ASP A 3 9.76 12.03 6.38
C ASP A 3 9.95 10.52 6.64
N MET A 4 9.33 9.67 5.84
CA MET A 4 9.36 8.21 6.05
C MET A 4 10.54 7.59 5.33
N ARG A 5 11.12 6.54 5.92
CA ARG A 5 12.10 5.71 5.22
C ARG A 5 11.41 4.96 4.08
N VAL A 6 12.14 4.72 3.00
CA VAL A 6 11.67 3.89 1.87
C VAL A 6 11.19 2.52 2.36
N SER A 7 11.90 1.91 3.33
CA SER A 7 11.48 0.64 3.95
C SER A 7 10.09 0.71 4.58
N SER A 8 9.73 1.83 5.22
CA SER A 8 8.41 2.03 5.81
C SER A 8 7.30 2.13 4.76
N LEU A 9 7.61 2.67 3.57
CA LEU A 9 6.68 2.67 2.44
C LEU A 9 6.49 1.24 1.89
N THR A 10 7.56 0.45 1.83
CA THR A 10 7.48 -0.99 1.49
C THR A 10 6.61 -1.75 2.49
N ASP A 11 6.75 -1.48 3.79
CA ASP A 11 5.93 -2.11 4.84
C ASP A 11 4.43 -1.77 4.66
N LEU A 12 4.11 -0.51 4.32
CA LEU A 12 2.72 -0.11 4.02
C LEU A 12 2.16 -0.85 2.79
N ILE A 13 2.96 -1.04 1.75
CA ILE A 13 2.56 -1.83 0.57
C ILE A 13 2.30 -3.28 0.97
N LEU A 14 3.19 -3.90 1.75
CA LEU A 14 3.01 -5.27 2.24
C LEU A 14 1.74 -5.42 3.09
N GLN A 15 1.45 -4.45 3.96
CA GLN A 15 0.23 -4.44 4.77
C GLN A 15 -1.03 -4.37 3.90
N LYS A 16 -1.06 -3.49 2.89
CA LYS A 16 -2.19 -3.38 1.95
C LYS A 16 -2.34 -4.65 1.11
N LEU A 17 -1.25 -5.28 0.69
CA LEU A 17 -1.29 -6.57 -0.03
C LEU A 17 -1.89 -7.69 0.82
N LEU A 18 -1.45 -7.82 2.08
CA LEU A 18 -2.02 -8.80 3.02
C LEU A 18 -3.51 -8.54 3.27
N ARG A 19 -3.91 -7.26 3.30
CA ARG A 19 -5.31 -6.88 3.44
C ARG A 19 -6.13 -7.32 2.22
N VAL A 20 -5.67 -7.08 1.01
CA VAL A 20 -6.37 -7.51 -0.22
C VAL A 20 -6.55 -9.02 -0.25
N LYS A 21 -5.48 -9.78 0.03
CA LYS A 21 -5.56 -11.26 0.12
C LYS A 21 -6.63 -11.71 1.11
N GLN A 22 -6.67 -11.10 2.30
CA GLN A 22 -7.70 -11.42 3.30
C GLN A 22 -9.12 -11.11 2.81
N ILE A 23 -9.31 -10.04 2.03
CA ILE A 23 -10.63 -9.70 1.46
C ILE A 23 -11.05 -10.73 0.41
N GLU A 24 -10.11 -11.15 -0.45
CA GLU A 24 -10.32 -12.19 -1.45
C GLU A 24 -10.66 -13.54 -0.79
N ASP A 25 -9.90 -13.93 0.24
CA ASP A 25 -10.13 -15.16 1.02
C ASP A 25 -11.52 -15.17 1.70
N ASN A 26 -12.02 -13.99 2.09
CA ASN A 26 -13.37 -13.82 2.64
C ASN A 26 -14.46 -13.74 1.56
N ALA A 27 -14.15 -14.06 0.30
CA ALA A 27 -15.06 -13.94 -0.85
C ALA A 27 -15.66 -12.53 -0.99
N GLY A 28 -14.86 -11.50 -0.71
CA GLY A 28 -15.27 -10.10 -0.76
C GLY A 28 -16.15 -9.64 0.42
N LYS A 29 -16.47 -10.52 1.38
CA LYS A 29 -17.26 -10.15 2.57
C LYS A 29 -16.38 -9.34 3.53
N THR A 30 -16.69 -8.06 3.67
CA THR A 30 -16.04 -7.18 4.63
C THR A 30 -17.08 -6.44 5.46
N ILE A 31 -16.82 -6.30 6.77
CA ILE A 31 -17.74 -5.64 7.72
C ILE A 31 -17.63 -4.12 7.56
N VAL A 32 -16.40 -3.62 7.48
CA VAL A 32 -16.03 -2.23 7.15
C VAL A 32 -14.68 -2.31 6.44
N SER A 33 -14.65 -2.06 5.14
CA SER A 33 -13.40 -1.99 4.39
C SER A 33 -13.53 -1.06 3.21
N GLU A 34 -12.47 -0.32 2.95
CA GLU A 34 -12.22 0.27 1.64
C GLU A 34 -12.22 -0.85 0.59
N GLY A 35 -12.75 -0.58 -0.61
CA GLY A 35 -12.79 -1.54 -1.71
C GLY A 35 -11.38 -1.98 -2.13
N ILE A 36 -11.30 -3.11 -2.85
CA ILE A 36 -10.03 -3.67 -3.33
C ILE A 36 -9.29 -2.64 -4.22
N ASP A 37 -10.02 -1.93 -5.08
CA ASP A 37 -9.47 -0.90 -5.97
C ASP A 37 -8.76 0.23 -5.22
N ALA A 38 -9.33 0.68 -4.10
CA ALA A 38 -8.73 1.70 -3.26
C ALA A 38 -7.41 1.21 -2.63
N ASN A 39 -7.36 -0.05 -2.21
CA ASN A 39 -6.13 -0.65 -1.67
C ASN A 39 -5.04 -0.78 -2.74
N TYR A 40 -5.40 -1.09 -3.99
CA TYR A 40 -4.46 -1.06 -5.12
C TYR A 40 -3.94 0.34 -5.40
N GLN A 41 -4.82 1.34 -5.40
CA GLN A 41 -4.41 2.74 -5.60
C GLN A 41 -3.44 3.21 -4.51
N ASP A 42 -3.67 2.85 -3.25
CA ASP A 42 -2.76 3.16 -2.15
C ASP A 42 -1.37 2.53 -2.34
N MET A 43 -1.30 1.26 -2.74
CA MET A 43 -0.03 0.59 -3.01
C MET A 43 0.76 1.30 -4.12
N ILE A 44 0.08 1.72 -5.20
CA ILE A 44 0.70 2.50 -6.28
C ILE A 44 1.23 3.84 -5.76
N ASN A 45 0.43 4.55 -4.96
CA ASN A 45 0.84 5.84 -4.39
C ASN A 45 2.09 5.69 -3.49
N TYR A 46 2.14 4.67 -2.64
CA TYR A 46 3.31 4.40 -1.80
C TYR A 46 4.54 4.01 -2.63
N ALA A 47 4.36 3.26 -3.72
CA ALA A 47 5.44 2.95 -4.65
C ALA A 47 5.99 4.20 -5.33
N VAL A 48 5.12 5.12 -5.76
CA VAL A 48 5.53 6.43 -6.32
C VAL A 48 6.28 7.26 -5.28
N PHE A 49 5.82 7.33 -4.04
CA PHE A 49 6.53 8.03 -2.96
C PHE A 49 7.91 7.44 -2.69
N ALA A 50 8.03 6.11 -2.73
CA ALA A 50 9.32 5.43 -2.58
C ALA A 50 10.27 5.78 -3.73
N MET A 51 9.78 5.80 -4.98
CA MET A 51 10.59 6.21 -6.14
C MET A 51 11.04 7.67 -6.05
N ILE A 52 10.17 8.58 -5.58
CA ILE A 52 10.54 9.99 -5.36
C ILE A 52 11.68 10.08 -4.34
N HIS A 53 11.58 9.39 -3.21
CA HIS A 53 12.64 9.40 -2.20
C HIS A 53 13.97 8.78 -2.67
N LEU A 54 13.91 7.79 -3.57
CA LEU A 54 15.12 7.25 -4.18
C LEU A 54 15.78 8.24 -5.15
N GLY A 55 14.99 9.08 -5.82
CA GLY A 55 15.49 10.14 -6.71
C GLY A 55 15.92 11.43 -6.00
N GLU A 56 15.42 11.71 -4.79
CA GLU A 56 15.87 12.84 -3.95
C GLU A 56 17.24 12.58 -3.28
N GLY A 57 17.74 11.34 -3.31
CA GLY A 57 19.03 10.95 -2.75
C GLY A 57 20.22 11.04 -3.71
N GLU A 58 20.02 11.51 -4.95
CA GLU A 58 21.07 11.87 -5.92
C GLU A 58 21.28 13.40 -5.96
#